data_AF-A0ABD4QAG1-F1
#
_entry.id   AF-A0ABD4QAG1-F1
#
_cell.length_a   1.000
_cell.length_b   1.000
_cell.length_c   1.000
_cell.angle_alpha   90.00
_cell.angle_beta   90.00
_cell.angle_gamma   90.00
#
_symmetry.space_group_name_H-M   'P 1'
#
loop_
_entity.id
_entity.type
_entity.pdbx_description
1 polymer ?
#
loop_
_entity_poly.entity_id
_entity_poly.type
_entity_poly.pdbx_seq_one_letter_code
_entity_poly.pdbx_strand_id
1 'polypeptide(L)' 'ETGRGVFEDKATKNLFACEHVVNNMRHTKTVGVIQEDDVTGLTLIAEPVGVVCGITPTTNPTSTAIFKALISLKTRN' A
#
# COMPACT_ATOMS: atom_id res chain seq x y z
N GLU A 1 6.70 18.69 16.16
CA GLU A 1 5.68 19.26 15.25
C GLU A 1 4.24 19.10 15.77
N THR A 2 3.69 17.90 15.97
CA THR A 2 2.26 17.77 16.38
C THR A 2 1.95 17.75 17.88
N GLY A 3 2.97 17.71 18.75
CA GLY A 3 2.79 17.74 20.22
C GLY A 3 2.01 16.57 20.84
N ARG A 4 1.69 15.52 20.08
CA ARG A 4 0.86 14.37 20.50
C ARG A 4 1.58 13.04 20.34
N GLY A 5 1.56 12.19 21.37
CA GLY A 5 2.08 10.80 21.38
C GLY A 5 3.53 10.65 21.85
N VAL A 6 3.90 9.44 22.29
CA VAL A 6 5.27 9.04 22.69
C VAL A 6 6.11 8.76 21.44
N PHE A 7 7.37 9.19 21.43
CA PHE A 7 8.27 9.03 20.27
C PHE A 7 8.47 7.55 19.88
N GLU A 8 8.67 6.68 20.88
CA GLU A 8 8.90 5.24 20.70
C GLU A 8 7.70 4.55 20.05
N ASP A 9 6.47 4.87 20.48
CA ASP A 9 5.25 4.34 19.86
C ASP A 9 5.11 4.75 18.39
N LYS A 10 5.59 5.94 18.02
CA LYS A 10 5.58 6.39 16.61
C LYS A 10 6.63 5.67 15.77
N ALA A 11 7.80 5.39 16.33
CA ALA A 11 8.84 4.62 15.66
C ALA A 11 8.35 3.19 15.37
N THR A 12 7.78 2.52 16.38
CA THR A 12 7.18 1.18 16.23
C THR A 12 6.04 1.16 15.23
N LYS A 13 5.14 2.18 15.25
CA LYS A 13 4.07 2.30 14.25
C LYS A 13 4.57 2.49 12.84
N ASN A 14 5.64 3.28 12.65
CA ASN A 14 6.24 3.46 11.33
C ASN A 14 6.90 2.17 10.85
N LEU A 15 7.64 1.46 11.71
CA LEU A 15 8.27 0.18 11.36
C LEU A 15 7.21 -0.88 11.00
N PHE A 16 6.17 -1.00 11.83
CA PHE A 16 5.07 -1.92 11.61
C PHE A 16 4.32 -1.60 10.31
N ALA A 17 4.03 -0.33 10.04
CA ALA A 17 3.36 0.07 8.80
C ALA A 17 4.22 -0.24 7.57
N CYS A 18 5.55 -0.03 7.61
CA CYS A 18 6.42 -0.37 6.49
C CYS A 18 6.52 -1.89 6.29
N GLU A 19 6.88 -2.63 7.34
CA GLU A 19 7.23 -4.04 7.22
C GLU A 19 5.99 -4.90 6.98
N HIS A 20 4.91 -4.65 7.71
CA HIS A 20 3.69 -5.45 7.60
C HIS A 20 3.03 -5.28 6.23
N VAL A 21 2.94 -4.04 5.74
CA VAL A 21 2.33 -3.73 4.44
C VAL A 21 3.16 -4.30 3.30
N VAL A 22 4.49 -4.13 3.34
CA VAL A 22 5.38 -4.69 2.33
C VAL A 22 5.32 -6.22 2.32
N ASN A 23 5.35 -6.87 3.49
CA ASN A 23 5.27 -8.32 3.57
C ASN A 23 3.91 -8.85 3.10
N ASN A 24 2.81 -8.17 3.43
CA ASN A 24 1.48 -8.56 2.97
C ASN A 24 1.37 -8.51 1.43
N MET A 25 1.91 -7.47 0.79
CA MET A 25 1.79 -7.28 -0.66
C MET A 25 2.91 -7.94 -1.49
N ARG A 26 3.89 -8.59 -0.83
CA ARG A 26 5.10 -9.13 -1.49
C ARG A 26 4.76 -10.07 -2.64
N HIS A 27 3.79 -10.95 -2.43
CA HIS A 27 3.41 -11.99 -3.40
C HIS A 27 2.20 -11.64 -4.26
N THR A 28 1.59 -10.47 -4.04
CA THR A 28 0.46 -10.01 -4.83
C THR A 28 0.93 -9.64 -6.25
N LYS A 29 0.38 -10.33 -7.26
CA LYS A 29 0.57 -9.99 -8.66
C LYS A 29 -0.21 -8.71 -8.99
N THR A 30 0.44 -7.78 -9.67
CA THR A 30 -0.07 -6.41 -9.94
C THR A 30 0.20 -5.97 -11.39
N VAL A 31 0.76 -6.85 -12.22
CA VAL A 31 1.14 -6.56 -13.60
C VAL A 31 0.79 -7.74 -14.47
N GLY A 32 0.14 -7.48 -15.61
CA GLY A 32 -0.21 -8.50 -16.59
C GLY A 32 -1.29 -9.43 -16.07
N VAL A 33 -1.25 -10.70 -16.51
CA VAL A 33 -2.24 -11.69 -16.12
C VAL A 33 -2.06 -12.07 -14.64
N ILE A 34 -3.06 -11.75 -13.83
CA ILE A 34 -3.05 -12.02 -12.39
C ILE A 34 -3.73 -13.35 -12.06
N GLN A 35 -4.68 -13.80 -12.89
CA GLN A 35 -5.40 -15.04 -12.72
C GLN A 35 -5.98 -15.51 -14.07
N GLU A 36 -5.92 -16.82 -14.28
CA GLU A 36 -6.58 -17.53 -15.38
C GLU A 36 -7.50 -18.58 -14.77
N ASP A 37 -8.73 -18.67 -15.27
CA ASP A 37 -9.70 -19.69 -14.88
C ASP A 37 -10.12 -20.48 -16.13
N ASP A 38 -9.62 -21.70 -16.23
CA ASP A 38 -9.88 -22.59 -17.36
C ASP A 38 -11.33 -23.10 -17.42
N VAL A 39 -12.05 -23.09 -16.29
CA VAL A 39 -13.44 -23.59 -16.22
C VAL A 39 -14.39 -22.56 -16.79
N THR A 40 -14.20 -21.29 -16.44
CA THR A 40 -15.02 -20.18 -16.94
C THR A 40 -14.45 -19.54 -18.22
N GLY A 41 -13.19 -19.84 -18.56
CA GLY A 41 -12.46 -19.22 -19.67
C GLY A 41 -12.08 -17.76 -19.41
N LEU A 42 -12.05 -17.33 -18.15
CA LEU A 42 -11.81 -15.94 -17.78
C LEU A 42 -10.32 -15.69 -17.49
N THR A 43 -9.80 -14.58 -18.02
CA THR A 43 -8.45 -14.08 -17.74
C THR A 43 -8.56 -12.71 -17.11
N LEU A 44 -7.99 -12.54 -15.92
CA LEU A 44 -7.92 -11.28 -15.20
C LEU A 44 -6.55 -10.64 -15.46
N ILE A 45 -6.56 -9.41 -15.99
CA ILE A 45 -5.36 -8.63 -16.29
C ILE A 45 -5.36 -7.39 -15.39
N ALA A 46 -4.24 -7.17 -14.69
CA ALA A 46 -4.07 -6.00 -13.84
C ALA A 46 -3.56 -4.80 -14.65
N GLU A 47 -4.25 -3.67 -14.50
CA GLU A 47 -3.91 -2.38 -15.08
C GLU A 47 -3.88 -1.30 -13.97
N PRO A 48 -2.87 -0.40 -13.95
CA PRO A 48 -2.86 0.71 -13.02
C PRO A 48 -4.02 1.68 -13.31
N VAL A 49 -4.56 2.29 -12.26
CA VAL A 49 -5.60 3.33 -12.40
C VAL A 49 -4.99 4.62 -12.96
N GLY A 50 -3.71 4.88 -12.68
CA GLY A 50 -3.01 6.09 -13.06
C GLY A 50 -2.72 6.96 -11.83
N VAL A 51 -3.10 8.23 -11.85
CA VAL A 51 -2.77 9.17 -10.77
C VAL A 51 -3.73 9.03 -9.58
N VAL A 52 -3.16 8.86 -8.37
CA VAL A 52 -3.93 8.74 -7.12
C VAL A 52 -3.79 9.98 -6.24
N CYS A 53 -4.91 10.56 -5.81
CA CYS A 53 -4.94 11.66 -4.83
C CYS A 53 -4.97 11.13 -3.38
N GLY A 54 -3.84 11.27 -2.67
CA GLY A 54 -3.67 10.76 -1.31
C GLY A 54 -3.98 11.78 -0.20
N ILE A 55 -5.21 11.82 0.31
CA ILE A 55 -5.56 12.69 1.45
C ILE A 55 -5.00 12.13 2.77
N THR A 56 -4.17 12.90 3.47
CA THR A 56 -3.49 12.45 4.70
C THR A 56 -4.09 13.12 5.94
N PRO A 57 -4.52 12.35 6.96
CA PRO A 57 -5.09 12.92 8.18
C PRO A 57 -4.00 13.45 9.12
N THR A 58 -4.35 14.42 9.96
CA THR A 58 -3.44 15.03 10.95
C THR A 58 -3.06 14.10 12.11
N THR A 59 -3.81 13.03 12.33
CA THR A 59 -3.55 12.05 13.40
C THR A 59 -2.40 11.10 13.08
N ASN A 60 -2.18 10.79 11.80
CA ASN A 60 -1.18 9.82 11.33
C ASN A 60 -0.46 10.32 10.06
N PRO A 61 0.18 11.49 10.10
CA PRO A 61 0.67 12.14 8.89
C PRO A 61 1.76 11.32 8.18
N THR A 62 2.69 10.71 8.93
CA THR A 62 3.83 9.98 8.37
C THR A 62 3.45 8.59 7.90
N SER A 63 2.79 7.80 8.76
CA SER A 63 2.45 6.41 8.45
C SER A 63 1.44 6.30 7.32
N THR A 64 0.47 7.22 7.22
CA THR A 64 -0.46 7.26 6.08
C THR A 64 0.24 7.63 4.77
N ALA A 65 1.17 8.59 4.80
CA ALA A 65 1.94 8.96 3.61
C ALA A 65 2.80 7.78 3.10
N ILE A 66 3.51 7.12 4.01
CA ILE A 66 4.34 5.95 3.70
C ILE A 66 3.48 4.81 3.13
N PHE A 67 2.38 4.46 3.80
CA PHE A 67 1.47 3.42 3.33
C PHE A 67 0.97 3.68 1.91
N LYS A 68 0.47 4.89 1.65
CA LYS A 68 -0.06 5.28 0.34
C LYS A 68 1.00 5.26 -0.75
N ALA A 69 2.22 5.71 -0.45
CA ALA A 69 3.33 5.65 -1.39
C ALA A 69 3.69 4.20 -1.74
N LEU A 70 3.79 3.32 -0.76
CA LEU A 70 4.15 1.91 -0.97
C LEU A 70 3.10 1.17 -1.84
N ILE A 71 1.80 1.37 -1.57
CA ILE A 71 0.75 0.73 -2.39
C ILE A 71 0.72 1.29 -3.82
N SER A 72 0.93 2.60 -4.00
CA SER A 72 0.96 3.24 -5.34
C SER A 72 2.11 2.68 -6.17
N LEU A 73 3.32 2.63 -5.59
CA LEU A 73 4.50 2.05 -6.23
C LEU A 73 4.29 0.58 -6.58
N LYS A 74 3.74 -0.21 -5.64
CA LYS A 74 3.48 -1.64 -5.86
C LYS A 74 2.49 -1.88 -7.01
N THR A 75 1.55 -0.97 -7.23
CA THR A 75 0.49 -1.08 -8.25
C THR A 75 0.78 -0.30 -9.53
N ARG A 76 1.96 0.32 -9.65
CA ARG A 76 2.38 1.14 -10.80
C ARG A 76 1.47 2.35 -11.07
N ASN A 77 0.90 2.90 -10.00
CA ASN A 77 0.19 4.19 -10.00
C ASN A 77 1.16 5.33 -9.71
#